data_AF-A0A5C3P7V0-F1
#
_entry.id   AF-A0A5C3P7V0-F1
#
_cell.length_a   1.000
_cell.length_b   1.000
_cell.length_c   1.000
_cell.angle_alpha   90.00
_cell.angle_beta   90.00
_cell.angle_gamma   90.00
#
_symmetry.space_group_name_H-M   'P 1'
#
loop_
_entity.id
_entity.type
_entity.pdbx_description
1 polymer ?
#
loop_
_entity_poly.entity_id
_entity_poly.type
_entity_poly.pdbx_seq_one_letter_code
_entity_poly.pdbx_strand_id
1 'polypeptide(L)'
;MTAIGSVFLGDVQRHRVLSTSTPPSSPPPHSGSNAPHSFSDLDDTDEQKPAEAKPPTISPTLSLELRLRWLETLLFGAKHDEQAAKPGSKADKLKEGETLVRRAEDLQRKLDSVAQSNDALKRFMDRYEQYAHMLTPAFALLATLPNPPTYENMSPSELDAFLAEMEPDIRAAERDLREICALEDKGVTGAGKLGDYEALQPRLETLHKAHDEDLKMAAELEKRIALLMNHYATNVDTLSELFVSWDETIREAEEEVDKLEKDREERRRLGYE
;
A
#
# COMPACT_ATOMS: atom_id res chain seq x y z
N MET A 1 -16.86 33.23 23.61
CA MET A 1 -15.39 33.38 23.67
C MET A 1 -14.80 32.01 23.83
N THR A 2 -14.32 31.48 22.72
CA THR A 2 -13.93 30.08 22.48
C THR A 2 -12.53 29.82 23.01
N ALA A 3 -12.41 28.81 23.89
CA ALA A 3 -11.15 28.29 24.37
C ALA A 3 -10.51 27.39 23.30
N ILE A 4 -9.23 27.63 23.08
CA ILE A 4 -8.35 27.05 22.06
C ILE A 4 -7.95 25.63 22.49
N GLY A 5 -8.32 24.64 21.68
CA GLY A 5 -7.87 23.26 21.81
C GLY A 5 -6.55 23.05 21.09
N SER A 6 -5.50 22.77 21.87
CA SER A 6 -4.18 22.32 21.41
C SER A 6 -4.22 20.82 21.11
N VAL A 7 -3.94 20.45 19.85
CA VAL A 7 -3.70 19.05 19.43
C VAL A 7 -2.42 19.04 18.60
N PHE A 8 -1.29 18.85 19.26
CA PHE A 8 -0.02 18.54 18.59
C PHE A 8 0.25 17.03 18.62
N LEU A 9 0.41 16.50 17.41
CA LEU A 9 1.44 15.56 16.96
C LEU A 9 1.87 14.44 17.91
N GLY A 10 1.33 13.25 17.63
CA GLY A 10 1.96 11.96 17.92
C GLY A 10 2.18 11.23 16.59
N ASP A 11 3.38 11.42 16.04
CA ASP A 11 3.92 10.82 14.85
C ASP A 11 4.12 9.30 15.06
N VAL A 12 3.46 8.46 14.25
CA VAL A 12 3.73 7.01 14.19
C VAL A 12 3.71 6.59 12.72
N GLN A 13 4.87 6.76 12.07
CA GLN A 13 5.21 6.10 10.82
C GLN A 13 5.16 4.57 11.01
N ARG A 14 4.16 3.91 10.45
CA ARG A 14 4.20 2.49 10.13
C ARG A 14 4.27 2.32 8.62
N HIS A 15 5.47 2.04 8.14
CA HIS A 15 5.70 1.50 6.81
C HIS A 15 4.93 0.18 6.66
N ARG A 16 3.88 0.19 5.83
CA ARG A 16 3.24 -1.03 5.33
C ARG A 16 3.68 -1.22 3.88
N VAL A 17 4.63 -2.13 3.68
CA VAL A 17 5.01 -2.63 2.35
C VAL A 17 3.84 -3.49 1.86
N LEU A 18 3.05 -2.96 0.94
CA LEU A 18 2.05 -3.72 0.19
C LEU A 18 2.71 -4.19 -1.09
N SER A 19 3.16 -5.45 -1.09
CA SER A 19 3.52 -6.17 -2.30
C SER A 19 2.28 -6.33 -3.18
N THR A 20 2.29 -5.59 -4.28
CA THR A 20 1.36 -5.71 -5.42
C THR A 20 1.75 -6.96 -6.20
N SER A 21 1.04 -8.06 -6.01
CA SER A 21 1.03 -9.21 -6.91
C SER A 21 -0.40 -9.43 -7.40
N THR A 22 -0.71 -8.82 -8.54
CA THR A 22 -1.94 -9.09 -9.30
C THR A 22 -1.81 -10.46 -9.98
N PRO A 23 -2.77 -11.38 -9.83
CA PRO A 23 -2.82 -12.60 -10.63
C PRO A 23 -3.31 -12.29 -12.07
N PRO A 24 -2.91 -13.08 -13.09
CA PRO A 24 -3.33 -12.86 -14.46
C PRO A 24 -4.83 -13.15 -14.64
N SER A 25 -5.53 -12.20 -15.24
CA SER A 25 -6.96 -12.24 -15.57
C SER A 25 -7.24 -13.22 -16.72
N SER A 26 -8.23 -14.09 -16.53
CA SER A 26 -8.80 -14.98 -17.55
C SER A 26 -9.75 -14.20 -18.49
N PRO A 27 -9.89 -14.57 -19.77
CA PRO A 27 -10.78 -13.87 -20.71
C PRO A 27 -12.26 -14.22 -20.48
N PRO A 28 -13.20 -13.31 -20.80
CA PRO A 28 -14.64 -13.50 -20.56
C PRO A 28 -15.31 -14.43 -21.59
N PRO A 29 -16.42 -15.11 -21.23
CA PRO A 29 -17.21 -15.93 -22.16
C PRO A 29 -18.11 -15.07 -23.07
N HIS A 30 -18.07 -15.34 -24.37
CA HIS A 30 -19.01 -14.78 -25.34
C HIS A 30 -20.41 -15.39 -25.18
N SER A 31 -21.36 -14.60 -24.71
CA SER A 31 -22.80 -14.89 -24.73
C SER A 31 -23.38 -14.57 -26.12
N GLY A 32 -23.43 -15.57 -27.00
CA GLY A 32 -24.16 -15.50 -28.26
C GLY A 32 -25.66 -15.65 -28.03
N SER A 33 -26.38 -14.53 -28.05
CA SER A 33 -27.86 -14.49 -28.11
C SER A 33 -28.33 -14.78 -29.53
N ASN A 34 -29.01 -15.90 -29.72
CA ASN A 34 -29.74 -16.23 -30.95
C ASN A 34 -31.14 -15.64 -30.88
N ALA A 35 -31.45 -14.67 -31.74
CA ALA A 35 -32.81 -14.32 -32.15
C ALA A 35 -32.83 -14.10 -33.68
N PRO A 36 -33.85 -14.60 -34.40
CA PRO A 36 -33.87 -14.57 -35.85
C PRO A 36 -34.50 -13.27 -36.36
N HIS A 37 -33.74 -12.48 -37.13
CA HIS A 37 -34.33 -11.43 -37.95
C HIS A 37 -33.97 -11.63 -39.42
N SER A 38 -35.05 -11.66 -40.18
CA SER A 38 -35.18 -11.85 -41.62
C SER A 38 -34.94 -10.54 -42.37
N PHE A 39 -34.46 -10.67 -43.61
CA PHE A 39 -34.34 -9.67 -44.67
C PHE A 39 -33.24 -8.61 -44.54
N SER A 40 -32.15 -8.80 -45.28
CA SER A 40 -31.65 -7.82 -46.28
C SER A 40 -30.63 -8.47 -47.21
N ASP A 41 -30.89 -8.27 -48.50
CA ASP A 41 -30.13 -8.64 -49.68
C ASP A 41 -28.83 -7.84 -49.83
N LEU A 42 -27.86 -8.44 -50.55
CA LEU A 42 -26.67 -7.87 -51.21
C LEU A 42 -25.51 -7.40 -50.31
N ASP A 43 -24.39 -8.12 -50.29
CA ASP A 43 -23.20 -7.80 -51.11
C ASP A 43 -22.10 -8.87 -50.93
N ASP A 44 -21.33 -9.06 -51.99
CA ASP A 44 -20.43 -10.16 -52.30
C ASP A 44 -18.99 -9.80 -51.87
N THR A 45 -18.42 -10.44 -50.84
CA THR A 45 -16.95 -10.47 -50.63
C THR A 45 -16.52 -11.73 -49.86
N ASP A 46 -15.78 -12.56 -50.56
CA ASP A 46 -15.12 -13.79 -50.14
C ASP A 46 -13.75 -13.45 -49.49
N GLU A 47 -13.59 -13.63 -48.18
CA GLU A 47 -12.26 -13.71 -47.55
C GLU A 47 -12.27 -14.45 -46.19
N GLN A 48 -11.99 -15.76 -46.29
CA GLN A 48 -11.25 -16.63 -45.35
C GLN A 48 -11.35 -16.38 -43.83
N LYS A 49 -12.22 -17.18 -43.18
CA LYS A 49 -12.19 -17.54 -41.76
C LYS A 49 -10.94 -18.39 -41.42
N PRO A 50 -10.05 -17.99 -40.48
CA PRO A 50 -8.91 -18.83 -40.11
C PRO A 50 -9.38 -20.06 -39.32
N ALA A 51 -8.87 -21.22 -39.72
CA ALA A 51 -9.14 -22.51 -39.10
C ALA A 51 -8.67 -22.56 -37.64
N GLU A 52 -9.58 -22.89 -36.73
CA GLU A 52 -9.30 -23.30 -35.36
C GLU A 52 -8.34 -24.50 -35.34
N ALA A 53 -7.10 -24.28 -34.88
CA ALA A 53 -6.14 -25.35 -34.68
C ALA A 53 -6.58 -26.23 -33.50
N LYS A 54 -6.83 -27.52 -33.77
CA LYS A 54 -7.06 -28.53 -32.72
C LYS A 54 -5.87 -28.54 -31.74
N PRO A 55 -6.10 -28.67 -30.42
CA PRO A 55 -5.01 -28.69 -29.45
C PRO A 55 -4.05 -29.85 -29.75
N PRO A 56 -2.72 -29.68 -29.55
CA PRO A 56 -1.74 -30.69 -29.88
C PRO A 56 -2.03 -31.98 -29.09
N THR A 57 -2.27 -33.08 -29.81
CA THR A 57 -2.49 -34.39 -29.20
C THR A 57 -1.16 -34.90 -28.66
N ILE A 58 -0.92 -34.69 -27.37
CA ILE A 58 0.27 -35.18 -26.68
C ILE A 58 0.23 -36.71 -26.70
N SER A 59 1.28 -37.35 -27.20
CA SER A 59 1.41 -38.81 -27.17
C SER A 59 1.37 -39.30 -25.71
N PRO A 60 0.64 -40.38 -25.40
CA PRO A 60 0.41 -40.82 -24.01
C PRO A 60 1.72 -41.11 -23.26
N THR A 61 2.75 -41.60 -23.95
CA THR A 61 4.09 -41.84 -23.39
C THR A 61 4.76 -40.54 -22.89
N LEU A 62 4.74 -39.49 -23.69
CA LEU A 62 5.27 -38.16 -23.35
C LEU A 62 4.49 -37.55 -22.17
N SER A 63 3.17 -37.74 -22.12
CA SER A 63 2.35 -37.25 -20.99
C SER A 63 2.73 -37.90 -19.66
N LEU A 64 3.08 -39.19 -19.67
CA LEU A 64 3.53 -39.92 -18.48
C LEU A 64 4.94 -39.50 -18.06
N GLU A 65 5.84 -39.27 -19.02
CA GLU A 65 7.17 -38.73 -18.76
C GLU A 65 7.12 -37.35 -18.10
N LEU A 66 6.29 -36.44 -18.62
CA LEU A 66 6.13 -35.10 -18.04
C LEU A 66 5.56 -35.16 -16.63
N ARG A 67 4.60 -36.05 -16.37
CA ARG A 67 4.02 -36.24 -15.04
C ARG A 67 5.04 -36.82 -14.06
N LEU A 68 5.83 -37.82 -14.46
CA LEU A 68 6.90 -38.38 -13.63
C LEU A 68 7.97 -37.33 -13.31
N ARG A 69 8.38 -36.54 -14.32
CA ARG A 69 9.29 -35.42 -14.12
C ARG A 69 8.72 -34.36 -13.17
N TRP A 70 7.42 -34.08 -13.25
CA TRP A 70 6.77 -33.15 -12.33
C TRP A 70 6.76 -33.69 -10.88
N LEU A 71 6.43 -34.97 -10.70
CA LEU A 71 6.49 -35.62 -9.39
C LEU A 71 7.91 -35.62 -8.80
N GLU A 72 8.93 -35.81 -9.64
CA GLU A 72 10.34 -35.64 -9.23
C GLU A 72 10.63 -34.23 -8.74
N THR A 73 10.22 -33.21 -9.50
CA THR A 73 10.44 -31.81 -9.09
C THR A 73 9.72 -31.44 -7.81
N LEU A 74 8.58 -32.08 -7.50
CA LEU A 74 7.87 -31.88 -6.24
C LEU A 74 8.57 -32.59 -5.07
N LEU A 75 9.05 -33.81 -5.28
CA LEU A 75 9.72 -34.60 -4.24
C LEU A 75 11.12 -34.04 -3.90
N PHE A 76 11.88 -33.62 -4.91
CA PHE A 76 13.26 -33.14 -4.75
C PHE A 76 13.38 -31.61 -4.73
N GLY A 77 12.29 -30.89 -5.03
CA GLY A 77 12.31 -29.45 -5.30
C GLY A 77 12.95 -29.13 -6.66
N ALA A 78 12.65 -27.96 -7.22
CA ALA A 78 13.22 -27.49 -8.50
C ALA A 78 14.76 -27.24 -8.46
N LYS A 79 15.44 -27.63 -7.38
CA LYS A 79 16.86 -27.36 -7.09
C LYS A 79 17.77 -28.58 -7.20
N HIS A 80 17.30 -29.73 -7.67
CA HIS A 80 18.19 -30.87 -7.92
C HIS A 80 19.04 -30.73 -9.20
N ASP A 81 19.37 -29.50 -9.63
CA ASP A 81 20.25 -29.31 -10.80
C ASP A 81 21.20 -28.10 -10.70
N GLU A 82 21.59 -27.69 -9.49
CA GLU A 82 22.65 -26.66 -9.32
C GLU A 82 23.99 -27.21 -8.81
N GLN A 83 24.06 -28.46 -8.32
CA GLN A 83 25.34 -29.06 -7.86
C GLN A 83 25.90 -30.16 -8.77
N ALA A 84 25.32 -30.37 -9.95
CA ALA A 84 25.86 -31.27 -10.98
C ALA A 84 26.08 -30.60 -12.35
N ALA A 85 26.01 -29.27 -12.44
CA ALA A 85 26.17 -28.55 -13.70
C ALA A 85 27.65 -28.33 -14.07
N LYS A 86 28.27 -29.33 -14.72
CA LYS A 86 29.25 -29.03 -15.78
C LYS A 86 28.46 -28.71 -17.06
N PRO A 87 28.78 -27.63 -17.79
CA PRO A 87 28.02 -27.21 -18.96
C PRO A 87 28.35 -28.16 -20.12
N GLY A 88 27.38 -28.93 -20.58
CA GLY A 88 27.55 -29.80 -21.76
C GLY A 88 26.75 -31.10 -21.79
N SER A 89 25.96 -31.43 -20.77
CA SER A 89 25.10 -32.62 -20.85
C SER A 89 23.73 -32.26 -21.41
N LYS A 90 23.41 -32.88 -22.54
CA LYS A 90 22.10 -32.92 -23.17
C LYS A 90 21.04 -33.25 -22.10
N ALA A 91 19.88 -32.59 -22.21
CA ALA A 91 18.66 -32.93 -21.50
C ALA A 91 18.58 -34.44 -21.26
N ASP A 92 18.41 -34.83 -20.00
CA ASP A 92 18.21 -36.18 -19.48
C ASP A 92 17.15 -36.92 -20.32
N LYS A 93 17.60 -37.46 -21.46
CA LYS A 93 16.97 -38.58 -22.12
C LYS A 93 17.28 -39.75 -21.21
N LEU A 94 16.23 -40.46 -20.81
CA LEU A 94 16.26 -41.75 -20.12
C LEU A 94 17.59 -42.45 -20.44
N LYS A 95 18.44 -42.65 -19.43
CA LYS A 95 19.68 -43.42 -19.62
C LYS A 95 19.30 -44.71 -20.34
N GLU A 96 19.96 -45.02 -21.46
CA GLU A 96 19.62 -46.17 -22.31
C GLU A 96 19.53 -47.44 -21.44
N GLY A 97 18.30 -47.87 -21.13
CA GLY A 97 18.00 -49.03 -20.26
C GLY A 97 17.08 -48.77 -19.06
N GLU A 98 16.76 -47.52 -18.71
CA GLU A 98 15.77 -47.19 -17.67
C GLU A 98 14.36 -47.11 -18.26
N THR A 99 13.51 -48.08 -17.90
CA THR A 99 12.09 -48.04 -18.24
C THR A 99 11.35 -47.06 -17.33
N LEU A 100 10.30 -46.42 -17.84
CA LEU A 100 9.45 -45.51 -17.05
C LEU A 100 8.91 -46.15 -15.76
N VAL A 101 8.69 -47.46 -15.81
CA VAL A 101 8.27 -48.27 -14.67
C VAL A 101 9.33 -48.28 -13.56
N ARG A 102 10.61 -48.50 -13.90
CA ARG A 102 11.71 -48.45 -12.91
C ARG A 102 11.84 -47.08 -12.26
N ARG A 103 11.69 -46.01 -13.05
CA ARG A 103 11.74 -44.64 -12.55
C ARG A 103 10.58 -44.35 -11.59
N ALA A 104 9.38 -44.80 -11.92
CA ALA A 104 8.22 -44.69 -11.04
C ALA A 104 8.39 -45.51 -9.74
N GLU A 105 8.93 -46.73 -9.82
CA GLU A 105 9.22 -47.58 -8.66
C GLU A 105 10.28 -46.94 -7.74
N ASP A 106 11.34 -46.35 -8.30
CA ASP A 106 12.36 -45.67 -7.52
C ASP A 106 11.82 -44.41 -6.83
N LEU A 107 10.92 -43.67 -7.48
CA LEU A 107 10.22 -42.54 -6.87
C LEU A 107 9.28 -43.00 -5.76
N GLN A 108 8.55 -44.07 -5.98
CA GLN A 108 7.68 -44.67 -4.97
C GLN A 108 8.48 -45.11 -3.75
N ARG A 109 9.59 -45.86 -3.93
CA ARG A 109 10.46 -46.30 -2.83
C ARG A 109 11.00 -45.13 -2.03
N LYS A 110 11.35 -44.02 -2.69
CA LYS A 110 11.85 -42.82 -2.02
C LYS A 110 10.73 -42.07 -1.29
N LEU A 111 9.55 -41.96 -1.87
CA LEU A 111 8.38 -41.39 -1.21
C LEU A 111 7.98 -42.22 0.03
N ASP A 112 7.99 -43.54 -0.09
CA ASP A 112 7.75 -44.46 1.02
C ASP A 112 8.82 -44.31 2.10
N SER A 113 10.09 -44.12 1.74
CA SER A 113 11.17 -43.85 2.69
C SER A 113 10.96 -42.52 3.43
N VAL A 114 10.55 -41.46 2.74
CA VAL A 114 10.24 -40.15 3.34
C VAL A 114 9.00 -40.26 4.25
N ALA A 115 7.96 -40.96 3.80
CA ALA A 115 6.76 -41.21 4.59
C ALA A 115 7.05 -42.04 5.84
N GLN A 116 7.94 -43.04 5.76
CA GLN A 116 8.38 -43.83 6.91
C GLN A 116 9.26 -43.02 7.88
N SER A 117 10.02 -42.04 7.39
CA SER A 117 10.84 -41.16 8.24
C SER A 117 10.00 -40.17 9.06
N ASN A 118 8.74 -39.94 8.68
CA ASN A 118 7.84 -39.00 9.34
C ASN A 118 6.53 -39.68 9.76
N ASP A 119 6.43 -40.02 11.04
CA ASP A 119 5.25 -40.66 11.63
C ASP A 119 3.95 -39.87 11.42
N ALA A 120 4.00 -38.54 11.35
CA ALA A 120 2.83 -37.71 11.12
C ALA A 120 2.31 -37.86 9.68
N LEU A 121 3.22 -37.94 8.70
CA LEU A 121 2.88 -38.14 7.30
C LEU A 121 2.35 -39.55 7.05
N LYS A 122 2.93 -40.56 7.70
CA LYS A 122 2.41 -41.93 7.70
C LYS A 122 0.97 -42.01 8.23
N ARG A 123 0.70 -41.43 9.41
CA ARG A 123 -0.66 -41.36 9.99
C ARG A 123 -1.64 -40.55 9.15
N PHE A 124 -1.15 -39.59 8.37
CA PHE A 124 -1.96 -38.83 7.43
C PHE A 124 -2.31 -39.68 6.20
N MET A 125 -1.32 -40.36 5.60
CA MET A 125 -1.54 -41.28 4.47
C MET A 125 -2.50 -42.42 4.82
N ASP A 126 -2.35 -43.04 5.99
CA ASP A 126 -3.23 -44.12 6.46
C ASP A 126 -4.70 -43.66 6.60
N ARG A 127 -4.93 -42.36 6.83
CA ARG A 127 -6.25 -41.77 6.99
C ARG A 127 -6.64 -40.87 5.81
N TYR A 128 -5.83 -40.83 4.76
CA TYR A 128 -6.03 -39.92 3.63
C TYR A 128 -7.32 -40.25 2.92
N GLU A 129 -7.58 -41.53 2.61
CA GLU A 129 -8.82 -41.95 1.96
C GLU A 129 -10.06 -41.61 2.78
N GLN A 130 -9.96 -41.66 4.11
CA GLN A 130 -11.06 -41.33 5.02
C GLN A 130 -11.38 -39.83 5.01
N TYR A 131 -10.37 -38.97 4.90
CA TYR A 131 -10.52 -37.51 4.93
C TYR A 131 -10.36 -36.83 3.56
N ALA A 132 -10.23 -37.60 2.48
CA ALA A 132 -10.03 -37.07 1.12
C ALA A 132 -11.14 -36.09 0.72
N HIS A 133 -12.37 -36.37 1.15
CA HIS A 133 -13.53 -35.52 0.91
C HIS A 133 -13.44 -34.14 1.59
N MET A 134 -12.71 -34.01 2.71
CA MET A 134 -12.50 -32.72 3.40
C MET A 134 -11.27 -31.97 2.87
N LEU A 135 -10.33 -32.68 2.26
CA LEU A 135 -9.06 -32.13 1.74
C LEU A 135 -9.17 -31.71 0.27
N THR A 136 -10.17 -32.21 -0.43
CA THR A 136 -10.46 -31.80 -1.81
C THR A 136 -11.31 -30.52 -1.76
N PRO A 137 -10.79 -29.36 -2.20
CA PRO A 137 -11.57 -28.13 -2.21
C PRO A 137 -12.83 -28.32 -3.05
N ALA A 138 -13.95 -27.70 -2.65
CA ALA A 138 -15.25 -27.87 -3.30
C ALA A 138 -15.20 -27.67 -4.84
N PHE A 139 -14.31 -26.80 -5.33
CA PHE A 139 -14.05 -26.58 -6.75
C PHE A 139 -13.56 -27.83 -7.52
N ALA A 140 -12.79 -28.72 -6.90
CA ALA A 140 -12.33 -29.96 -7.54
C ALA A 140 -13.41 -31.07 -7.50
N LEU A 141 -14.31 -31.04 -6.52
CA LEU A 141 -15.49 -31.92 -6.49
C LEU A 141 -16.57 -31.49 -7.51
N LEU A 142 -16.60 -30.20 -7.87
CA LEU A 142 -17.46 -29.61 -8.92
C LEU A 142 -17.20 -30.17 -10.33
N ALA A 143 -16.05 -30.80 -10.58
CA ALA A 143 -15.80 -31.50 -11.85
C ALA A 143 -16.42 -32.90 -11.90
N THR A 144 -16.79 -33.47 -10.74
CA THR A 144 -17.36 -34.83 -10.61
C THR A 144 -18.81 -34.84 -10.12
N LEU A 145 -19.31 -33.74 -9.54
CA LEU A 145 -20.73 -33.54 -9.28
C LEU A 145 -21.35 -32.73 -10.42
N PRO A 146 -22.53 -33.13 -10.95
CA PRO A 146 -23.24 -32.32 -11.92
C PRO A 146 -23.78 -31.05 -11.23
N ASN A 147 -23.36 -29.91 -11.78
CA ASN A 147 -23.95 -28.56 -11.66
C ASN A 147 -23.78 -27.73 -10.36
N PRO A 148 -23.71 -26.38 -10.48
CA PRO A 148 -24.08 -25.47 -9.38
C PRO A 148 -25.44 -25.88 -8.82
N PRO A 149 -25.78 -25.63 -7.54
CA PRO A 149 -26.98 -26.18 -6.91
C PRO A 149 -28.19 -25.98 -7.82
N THR A 150 -28.63 -27.07 -8.46
CA THR A 150 -29.71 -27.02 -9.43
C THR A 150 -30.96 -26.72 -8.61
N TYR A 151 -31.41 -25.46 -8.61
CA TYR A 151 -32.64 -25.01 -7.95
C TYR A 151 -33.86 -25.85 -8.38
N GLU A 152 -33.76 -26.57 -9.51
CA GLU A 152 -34.76 -27.51 -10.04
C GLU A 152 -35.05 -28.71 -9.11
N ASN A 153 -34.14 -29.08 -8.21
CA ASN A 153 -34.31 -30.22 -7.30
C ASN A 153 -34.71 -29.84 -5.87
N MET A 154 -34.84 -28.54 -5.56
CA MET A 154 -35.32 -28.13 -4.24
C MET A 154 -36.83 -28.29 -4.17
N SER A 155 -37.32 -28.85 -3.07
CA SER A 155 -38.75 -28.81 -2.78
C SER A 155 -39.20 -27.34 -2.62
N PRO A 156 -40.45 -26.99 -2.96
CA PRO A 156 -40.92 -25.61 -2.83
C PRO A 156 -40.79 -25.10 -1.39
N SER A 157 -40.91 -25.98 -0.40
CA SER A 157 -40.68 -25.65 1.02
C SER A 157 -39.22 -25.32 1.37
N GLU A 158 -38.25 -25.99 0.73
CA GLU A 158 -36.83 -25.70 0.94
C GLU A 158 -36.43 -24.40 0.25
N LEU A 159 -37.03 -24.12 -0.92
CA LEU A 159 -36.85 -22.87 -1.63
C LEU A 159 -37.42 -21.69 -0.82
N ASP A 160 -38.62 -21.84 -0.26
CA ASP A 160 -39.22 -20.82 0.61
C ASP A 160 -38.38 -20.56 1.87
N ALA A 161 -37.84 -21.63 2.48
CA ALA A 161 -36.93 -21.51 3.63
C ALA A 161 -35.62 -20.80 3.25
N PHE A 162 -35.04 -21.15 2.09
CA PHE A 162 -33.84 -20.50 1.57
C PHE A 162 -34.09 -19.01 1.24
N LEU A 163 -35.22 -18.68 0.62
CA LEU A 163 -35.60 -17.29 0.37
C LEU A 163 -35.83 -16.51 1.66
N ALA A 164 -36.40 -17.14 2.69
CA ALA A 164 -36.55 -16.51 4.01
C ALA A 164 -35.19 -16.28 4.70
N GLU A 165 -34.22 -17.18 4.51
CA GLU A 165 -32.84 -17.01 5.00
C GLU A 165 -32.09 -15.91 4.24
N MET A 166 -32.29 -15.81 2.92
CA MET A 166 -31.66 -14.80 2.06
C MET A 166 -32.38 -13.44 2.08
N GLU A 167 -33.61 -13.35 2.57
CA GLU A 167 -34.37 -12.10 2.68
C GLU A 167 -33.61 -10.94 3.33
N PRO A 168 -32.95 -11.10 4.51
CA PRO A 168 -32.18 -10.01 5.11
C PRO A 168 -31.05 -9.50 4.20
N ASP A 169 -30.39 -10.40 3.47
CA ASP A 169 -29.29 -10.08 2.55
C ASP A 169 -29.81 -9.37 1.30
N ILE A 170 -30.94 -9.83 0.74
CA ILE A 170 -31.61 -9.15 -0.38
C ILE A 170 -32.03 -7.74 0.02
N ARG A 171 -32.61 -7.57 1.21
CA ARG A 171 -32.99 -6.24 1.73
C ARG A 171 -31.78 -5.36 2.04
N ALA A 172 -30.65 -5.94 2.44
CA ALA A 172 -29.40 -5.21 2.63
C ALA A 172 -28.83 -4.74 1.30
N ALA A 173 -28.71 -5.64 0.32
CA ALA A 173 -28.27 -5.31 -1.03
C ALA A 173 -29.18 -4.27 -1.68
N GLU A 174 -30.50 -4.32 -1.48
CA GLU A 174 -31.42 -3.30 -1.98
C GLU A 174 -31.16 -1.93 -1.34
N ARG A 175 -30.88 -1.87 -0.04
CA ARG A 175 -30.49 -0.62 0.64
C ARG A 175 -29.19 -0.07 0.06
N ASP A 176 -28.19 -0.92 -0.13
CA ASP A 176 -26.89 -0.54 -0.69
C ASP A 176 -27.03 -0.05 -2.13
N LEU A 177 -27.84 -0.72 -2.96
CA LEU A 177 -28.13 -0.29 -4.33
C LEU A 177 -28.85 1.06 -4.34
N ARG A 178 -29.80 1.30 -3.44
CA ARG A 178 -30.45 2.63 -3.32
C ARG A 178 -29.45 3.70 -2.89
N GLU A 179 -28.52 3.38 -2.00
CA GLU A 179 -27.46 4.31 -1.61
C GLU A 179 -26.52 4.62 -2.78
N ILE A 180 -26.11 3.60 -3.54
CA ILE A 180 -25.29 3.76 -4.74
C ILE A 180 -26.02 4.63 -5.77
N CYS A 181 -27.29 4.38 -6.06
CA CYS A 181 -28.09 5.23 -6.94
C CYS A 181 -28.15 6.68 -6.41
N ALA A 182 -28.36 6.87 -5.11
CA ALA A 182 -28.38 8.21 -4.51
C ALA A 182 -27.01 8.91 -4.59
N LEU A 183 -25.89 8.17 -4.58
CA LEU A 183 -24.54 8.71 -4.77
C LEU A 183 -24.24 9.02 -6.24
N GLU A 184 -24.78 8.21 -7.16
CA GLU A 184 -24.71 8.44 -8.59
C GLU A 184 -25.52 9.67 -9.00
N ASP A 185 -26.75 9.84 -8.48
CA ASP A 185 -27.57 11.04 -8.67
C ASP A 185 -26.88 12.31 -8.15
N LYS A 186 -26.06 12.18 -7.09
CA LYS A 186 -25.22 13.26 -6.55
C LYS A 186 -23.95 13.50 -7.36
N GLY A 187 -23.68 12.68 -8.39
CA GLY A 187 -22.51 12.78 -9.25
C GLY A 187 -21.20 12.38 -8.57
N VAL A 188 -21.26 11.59 -7.48
CA VAL A 188 -20.08 11.20 -6.68
C VAL A 188 -19.30 10.05 -7.32
N THR A 189 -19.94 9.24 -8.17
CA THR A 189 -19.34 8.08 -8.85
C THR A 189 -18.40 8.45 -10.00
N GLY A 190 -18.44 9.71 -10.46
CA GLY A 190 -17.50 10.27 -11.44
C GLY A 190 -16.39 11.12 -10.80
N ALA A 191 -15.82 12.05 -11.56
CA ALA A 191 -14.87 13.03 -11.02
C ALA A 191 -15.53 14.12 -10.14
N GLY A 192 -16.83 14.02 -9.85
CA GLY A 192 -17.58 15.01 -9.10
C GLY A 192 -17.42 16.41 -9.70
N LYS A 193 -17.02 17.37 -8.88
CA LYS A 193 -16.72 18.76 -9.29
C LYS A 193 -15.24 18.98 -9.62
N LEU A 194 -14.47 17.92 -9.88
CA LEU A 194 -13.03 18.04 -10.10
C LEU A 194 -12.67 18.91 -11.31
N GLY A 195 -13.48 18.83 -12.38
CA GLY A 195 -13.33 19.70 -13.54
C GLY A 195 -13.50 21.19 -13.22
N ASP A 196 -14.33 21.53 -12.23
CA ASP A 196 -14.51 22.92 -11.80
C ASP A 196 -13.26 23.47 -11.07
N TYR A 197 -12.45 22.60 -10.47
CA TYR A 197 -11.22 22.98 -9.78
C TYR A 197 -10.03 23.19 -10.72
N GLU A 198 -10.06 22.65 -11.94
CA GLU A 198 -9.03 22.90 -12.96
C GLU A 198 -8.99 24.39 -13.34
N ALA A 199 -10.17 25.02 -13.46
CA ALA A 199 -10.29 26.46 -13.68
C ALA A 199 -9.76 27.31 -12.50
N LEU A 200 -9.67 26.73 -11.30
CA LEU A 200 -9.20 27.40 -10.09
C LEU A 200 -7.67 27.36 -9.92
N GLN A 201 -7.00 26.44 -10.63
CA GLN A 201 -5.55 26.28 -10.59
C GLN A 201 -4.76 27.57 -10.87
N PRO A 202 -5.04 28.37 -11.93
CA PRO A 202 -4.27 29.59 -12.16
C PRO A 202 -4.42 30.61 -11.02
N ARG A 203 -5.62 30.69 -10.41
CA ARG A 203 -5.85 31.57 -9.27
C ARG A 203 -5.03 31.12 -8.05
N LEU A 204 -4.94 29.82 -7.81
CA LEU A 204 -4.13 29.27 -6.73
C LEU A 204 -2.63 29.55 -6.96
N GLU A 205 -2.16 29.37 -8.20
CA GLU A 205 -0.77 29.68 -8.55
C GLU A 205 -0.45 31.17 -8.37
N THR A 206 -1.37 32.08 -8.74
CA THR A 206 -1.19 33.52 -8.45
C THR A 206 -1.15 33.80 -6.96
N LEU A 207 -1.99 33.13 -6.16
CA LEU A 207 -2.02 33.29 -4.72
C LEU A 207 -0.74 32.77 -4.06
N HIS A 208 -0.21 31.62 -4.50
CA HIS A 208 1.06 31.10 -4.02
C HIS A 208 2.21 32.05 -4.32
N LYS A 209 2.29 32.60 -5.54
CA LYS A 209 3.32 33.57 -5.89
C LYS A 209 3.25 34.83 -5.01
N ALA A 210 2.05 35.39 -4.82
CA ALA A 210 1.86 36.54 -3.95
C ALA A 210 2.25 36.22 -2.50
N HIS A 211 1.90 35.03 -2.00
CA HIS A 211 2.27 34.60 -0.66
C HIS A 211 3.79 34.45 -0.48
N ASP A 212 4.48 33.88 -1.47
CA ASP A 212 5.94 33.74 -1.44
C ASP A 212 6.66 35.10 -1.47
N GLU A 213 6.09 36.09 -2.18
CA GLU A 213 6.58 37.47 -2.18
C GLU A 213 6.36 38.13 -0.82
N ASP A 214 5.18 37.97 -0.23
CA ASP A 214 4.87 38.48 1.10
C ASP A 214 5.79 37.89 2.18
N LEU A 215 6.08 36.58 2.12
CA LEU A 215 7.00 35.92 3.04
C LEU A 215 8.42 36.50 2.95
N LYS A 216 8.90 36.81 1.74
CA LYS A 216 10.20 37.45 1.54
C LYS A 216 10.22 38.85 2.12
N MET A 217 9.20 39.66 1.84
CA MET A 217 9.09 41.01 2.39
C MET A 217 9.01 41.00 3.92
N ALA A 218 8.25 40.07 4.50
CA ALA A 218 8.14 39.90 5.95
C ALA A 218 9.50 39.56 6.57
N ALA A 219 10.25 38.62 5.97
CA ALA A 219 11.59 38.25 6.45
C ALA A 219 12.60 39.41 6.36
N GLU A 220 12.51 40.24 5.30
CA GLU A 220 13.34 41.45 5.17
C GLU A 220 13.01 42.49 6.24
N LEU A 221 11.72 42.72 6.49
CA LEU A 221 11.25 43.63 7.54
C LEU A 221 11.65 43.13 8.93
N GLU A 222 11.52 41.84 9.20
CA GLU A 222 11.94 41.23 10.46
C GLU A 222 13.44 41.44 10.70
N LYS A 223 14.28 41.19 9.69
CA LYS A 223 15.72 41.47 9.77
C LYS A 223 16.00 42.94 10.07
N ARG A 224 15.28 43.85 9.42
CA ARG A 224 15.46 45.29 9.64
C ARG A 224 15.05 45.70 11.06
N ILE A 225 13.95 45.16 11.57
CA ILE A 225 13.47 45.42 12.94
C ILE A 225 14.48 44.85 13.95
N ALA A 226 14.98 43.65 13.73
CA ALA A 226 15.99 43.04 14.58
C ALA A 226 17.28 43.88 14.63
N LEU A 227 17.75 44.40 13.49
CA LEU A 227 18.89 45.31 13.44
C LEU A 227 18.62 46.62 14.18
N LEU A 228 17.43 47.21 13.99
CA LEU A 228 17.05 48.44 14.69
C LEU A 228 17.00 48.21 16.21
N MET A 229 16.44 47.10 16.66
CA MET A 229 16.40 46.71 18.08
C MET A 229 17.80 46.51 18.64
N ASN A 230 18.69 45.87 17.90
CA ASN A 230 20.09 45.69 18.31
C ASN A 230 20.80 47.04 18.44
N HIS A 231 20.64 47.94 17.48
CA HIS A 231 21.20 49.30 17.56
C HIS A 231 20.63 50.09 18.74
N TYR A 232 19.34 49.96 19.01
CA TYR A 232 18.72 50.59 20.16
C TYR A 232 19.27 50.03 21.46
N ALA A 233 19.40 48.71 21.58
CA ALA A 233 19.99 48.07 22.76
C ALA A 233 21.43 48.55 22.99
N THR A 234 22.28 48.56 21.96
CA THR A 234 23.65 49.06 22.09
C THR A 234 23.69 50.54 22.46
N ASN A 235 22.79 51.36 21.91
CA ASN A 235 22.73 52.78 22.24
C ASN A 235 22.31 52.99 23.71
N VAL A 236 21.33 52.21 24.19
CA VAL A 236 20.91 52.23 25.59
C VAL A 236 22.06 51.79 26.50
N ASP A 237 22.79 50.73 26.15
CA ASP A 237 23.95 50.28 26.93
C ASP A 237 25.03 51.37 27.01
N THR A 238 25.37 52.01 25.89
CA THR A 238 26.34 53.13 25.90
C THR A 238 25.87 54.34 26.70
N LEU A 239 24.56 54.66 26.66
CA LEU A 239 24.00 55.74 27.47
C LEU A 239 24.05 55.37 28.95
N SER A 240 23.74 54.13 29.30
CA SER A 240 23.84 53.62 30.68
C SER A 240 25.27 53.67 31.18
N GLU A 241 26.26 53.27 30.38
CA GLU A 241 27.69 53.41 30.72
C GLU A 241 28.08 54.88 30.94
N LEU A 242 27.61 55.78 30.08
CA LEU A 242 27.88 57.21 30.21
C LEU A 242 27.24 57.80 31.48
N PHE A 243 26.01 57.41 31.82
CA PHE A 243 25.35 57.81 33.06
C PHE A 243 26.11 57.32 34.29
N VAL A 244 26.61 56.07 34.29
CA VAL A 244 27.45 55.54 35.38
C VAL A 244 28.76 56.32 35.48
N SER A 245 29.41 56.62 34.35
CA SER A 245 30.64 57.43 34.35
C SER A 245 30.39 58.83 34.89
N TRP A 246 29.25 59.42 34.55
CA TRP A 246 28.90 60.77 35.00
C TRP A 246 28.59 60.79 36.50
N ASP A 247 27.85 59.81 37.00
CA ASP A 247 27.56 59.63 38.43
C ASP A 247 28.86 59.49 39.25
N GLU A 248 29.82 58.70 38.77
CA GLU A 248 31.13 58.58 39.42
C GLU A 248 31.89 59.91 39.43
N THR A 249 31.94 60.64 38.31
CA THR A 249 32.60 61.96 38.29
C THR A 249 31.93 63.00 39.19
N ILE A 250 30.60 62.96 39.31
CA ILE A 250 29.87 63.82 40.23
C ILE A 250 30.22 63.45 41.67
N ARG A 251 30.24 62.15 42.00
CA ARG A 251 30.61 61.67 43.33
C ARG A 251 32.04 62.04 43.71
N GLU A 252 32.99 61.90 42.78
CA GLU A 252 34.39 62.33 43.00
C GLU A 252 34.48 63.84 43.26
N ALA A 253 33.74 64.65 42.49
CA ALA A 253 33.70 66.10 42.69
C ALA A 253 33.05 66.47 44.03
N GLU A 254 31.97 65.79 44.43
CA GLU A 254 31.33 65.95 45.75
C GLU A 254 32.30 65.60 46.88
N GLU A 255 33.06 64.49 46.77
CA GLU A 255 34.06 64.12 47.75
C GLU A 255 35.21 65.13 47.86
N GLU A 256 35.65 65.72 46.75
CA GLU A 256 36.66 66.79 46.75
C GLU A 256 36.14 68.06 47.43
N VAL A 257 34.89 68.45 47.16
CA VAL A 257 34.24 69.59 47.83
C VAL A 257 34.12 69.32 49.33
N ASP A 258 33.66 68.13 49.73
CA ASP A 258 33.57 67.73 51.13
C ASP A 258 34.93 67.79 51.86
N LYS A 259 36.01 67.38 51.20
CA LYS A 259 37.38 67.50 51.74
C LYS A 259 37.79 68.96 51.91
N LEU A 260 37.55 69.79 50.89
CA LEU A 260 37.86 71.22 50.94
C LEU A 260 37.04 71.95 52.02
N GLU A 261 35.78 71.56 52.22
CA GLU A 261 34.91 72.10 53.27
C GLU A 261 35.41 71.72 54.66
N LYS A 262 35.76 70.45 54.89
CA LYS A 262 36.36 69.98 56.15
C LYS A 262 37.68 70.68 56.45
N ASP A 263 38.58 70.78 55.48
CA ASP A 263 39.84 71.51 55.61
C ASP A 263 39.61 72.98 55.99
N ARG A 264 38.60 73.63 55.38
CA ARG A 264 38.24 75.02 55.67
C ARG A 264 37.65 75.16 57.07
N GLU A 265 36.83 74.22 57.52
CA GLU A 265 36.31 74.18 58.89
C GLU A 265 37.41 73.96 59.91
N GLU A 266 38.37 73.07 59.63
CA GLU A 266 39.53 72.84 60.48
C GLU A 266 40.44 74.06 60.57
N ARG A 267 40.71 74.74 59.45
CA ARG A 267 41.45 76.02 59.45
C ARG A 267 40.75 77.09 60.27
N ARG A 268 39.42 77.20 60.15
CA ARG A 268 38.60 78.10 60.99
C ARG A 268 38.68 77.70 62.48
N ARG A 269 38.65 76.40 62.79
CA ARG A 269 38.76 75.90 64.18
C ARG A 269 40.14 76.17 64.79
N LEU A 270 41.19 76.10 63.98
CA LEU A 270 42.57 76.37 64.36
C LEU A 270 42.92 77.87 64.38
N GLY A 271 42.01 78.75 63.93
CA GLY A 271 42.18 80.21 63.98
C GLY A 271 43.14 80.77 62.92
N TYR A 272 43.33 80.07 61.81
CA TYR A 272 44.14 80.54 60.68
C TYR A 272 43.35 81.44 59.70
N GLU A 273 42.04 81.58 59.90
CA GLU A 273 41.13 82.57 59.29
C GLU A 273 40.39 83.34 60.38
#